data_AF-A0A7C5SDV0-F1
#
_entry.id   AF-A0A7C5SDV0-F1
#
_cell.length_a   1.000
_cell.length_b   1.000
_cell.length_c   1.000
_cell.angle_alpha   90.00
_cell.angle_beta   90.00
_cell.angle_gamma   90.00
#
_symmetry.space_group_name_H-M   'P 1'
#
loop_
_entity.id
_entity.type
_entity.pdbx_description
1 polymer ?
#
loop_
_entity_poly.entity_id
_entity_poly.type
_entity_poly.pdbx_seq_one_letter_code
_entity_poly.pdbx_strand_id
1 'polypeptide(L)'
;MTSRGRSKFSSVFVLFTRLTVMASLVLLFAQPAQARKRISTKLAIEPGSKTMSAEEKAIEAQPDKGIDQAVILIEEASRDDTIGAGYRLKYHLRAKILSNQARSLGDITIPIYDEGGKLWRFWGYVIKPDGTVREAGEKDLERQVVVKGRSGGATELKTALPEIEPGCVIDYGFDVTVNGLYGPDPLALERAWPIRTLHYRWRPFEGIPAGYLVTKSDDSRVEIKSKKGSILVSAHDMDPVPDEDYAPPVREVAIYFYPYYYDSSKTGAAYWNEASRKVEAQIKRFSGSRRRMQKVLDKMGLSDEMDLTTKLRTAYDWMLANVLNSRLMTKDQRAKFRQEIEDSVRKET
;
A
#
# COMPACT_ATOMS: atom_id res chain seq x y z
N MET A 1 -68.38 30.29 -27.80
CA MET A 1 -69.19 29.08 -28.07
C MET A 1 -68.86 28.03 -27.02
N THR A 2 -69.91 27.65 -26.27
CA THR A 2 -70.21 26.34 -25.64
C THR A 2 -69.26 25.80 -24.54
N SER A 3 -69.66 25.72 -23.25
CA SER A 3 -70.69 24.84 -22.63
C SER A 3 -70.19 23.39 -22.59
N ARG A 4 -70.09 22.62 -21.49
CA ARG A 4 -70.91 22.28 -20.29
C ARG A 4 -69.93 21.52 -19.34
N GLY A 5 -70.07 21.36 -18.02
CA GLY A 5 -71.20 21.04 -17.15
C GLY A 5 -70.80 19.84 -16.27
N ARG A 6 -70.76 20.00 -14.92
CA ARG A 6 -71.64 19.33 -13.91
C ARG A 6 -71.53 17.78 -13.82
N SER A 7 -71.61 17.08 -12.68
CA SER A 7 -71.86 17.40 -11.26
C SER A 7 -71.78 16.12 -10.40
N LYS A 8 -71.37 16.28 -9.13
CA LYS A 8 -71.87 15.72 -7.85
C LYS A 8 -72.67 14.39 -7.80
N PHE A 9 -72.36 13.54 -6.81
CA PHE A 9 -73.27 12.80 -5.89
C PHE A 9 -72.46 12.33 -4.64
N SER A 10 -72.58 12.98 -3.46
CA SER A 10 -73.24 12.55 -2.19
C SER A 10 -72.94 11.11 -1.73
N SER A 11 -72.20 10.88 -0.62
CA SER A 11 -72.65 10.84 0.79
C SER A 11 -73.69 9.75 1.11
N VAL A 12 -73.27 8.63 1.75
CA VAL A 12 -74.07 7.88 2.74
C VAL A 12 -73.15 7.20 3.77
N PHE A 13 -73.46 7.47 5.04
CA PHE A 13 -73.01 6.86 6.29
C PHE A 13 -73.48 5.40 6.42
N VAL A 14 -72.63 4.46 6.88
CA VAL A 14 -73.05 3.38 7.81
C VAL A 14 -71.89 3.02 8.75
N LEU A 15 -72.16 3.21 10.03
CA LEU A 15 -71.39 2.82 11.20
C LEU A 15 -71.59 1.31 11.44
N PHE A 16 -70.55 0.49 11.59
CA PHE A 16 -70.63 -0.72 12.42
C PHE A 16 -69.29 -1.07 13.06
N THR A 17 -69.35 -1.05 14.38
CA THR A 17 -68.38 -1.39 15.41
C THR A 17 -67.86 -2.82 15.26
N ARG A 18 -66.54 -3.03 15.19
CA ARG A 18 -65.85 -4.19 15.83
C ARG A 18 -64.43 -3.84 16.24
N LEU A 19 -64.26 -3.77 17.55
CA LEU A 19 -63.01 -3.89 18.29
C LEU A 19 -62.23 -5.12 17.78
N THR A 20 -61.02 -4.93 17.24
CA THR A 20 -60.02 -6.01 17.20
C THR A 20 -58.66 -5.41 17.52
N VAL A 21 -58.12 -5.86 18.64
CA VAL A 21 -56.78 -5.61 19.14
C VAL A 21 -55.77 -6.13 18.12
N MET A 22 -54.89 -5.27 17.61
CA MET A 22 -53.64 -5.67 16.97
C MET A 22 -52.58 -4.61 17.29
N ALA A 23 -51.88 -4.85 18.39
CA ALA A 23 -50.61 -4.24 18.70
C ALA A 23 -49.57 -4.77 17.70
N SER A 24 -49.40 -4.07 16.58
CA SER A 24 -48.30 -4.34 15.65
C SER A 24 -47.08 -3.52 16.06
N LEU A 25 -46.13 -4.23 16.69
CA LEU A 25 -44.75 -3.84 16.94
C LEU A 25 -44.17 -3.10 15.72
N VAL A 26 -43.95 -1.80 15.85
CA VAL A 26 -42.93 -1.11 15.04
C VAL A 26 -41.58 -1.49 15.66
N LEU A 27 -41.02 -2.60 15.20
CA LEU A 27 -39.61 -2.90 15.37
C LEU A 27 -38.83 -1.89 14.52
N LEU A 28 -38.54 -0.74 15.13
CA LEU A 28 -37.43 0.11 14.70
C LEU A 28 -36.19 -0.79 14.73
N PHE A 29 -35.72 -1.18 13.55
CA PHE A 29 -34.34 -1.62 13.36
C PHE A 29 -33.45 -0.44 13.75
N ALA A 30 -33.15 -0.34 15.05
CA ALA A 30 -31.96 0.33 15.51
C ALA A 30 -30.79 -0.49 14.99
N GLN A 31 -30.37 -0.22 13.74
CA GLN A 31 -29.03 -0.60 13.35
C GLN A 31 -28.10 0.03 14.38
N PRO A 32 -27.19 -0.74 15.02
CA PRO A 32 -26.18 -0.14 15.84
C PRO A 32 -25.44 0.82 14.92
N ALA A 33 -25.58 2.12 15.19
CA ALA A 33 -24.68 3.11 14.66
C ALA A 33 -23.30 2.70 15.17
N GLN A 34 -22.59 1.89 14.38
CA GLN A 34 -21.17 1.69 14.58
C GLN A 34 -20.60 3.10 14.58
N ALA A 35 -20.23 3.56 15.76
CA ALA A 35 -19.65 4.85 15.96
C ALA A 35 -18.36 4.85 15.13
N ARG A 36 -18.44 5.39 13.90
CA ARG A 36 -17.26 5.80 13.15
C ARG A 36 -16.57 6.82 14.04
N LYS A 37 -15.60 6.37 14.85
CA LYS A 37 -14.74 7.23 15.66
C LYS A 37 -14.24 8.30 14.70
N ARG A 38 -14.61 9.56 14.95
CA ARG A 38 -14.11 10.70 14.20
C ARG A 38 -12.59 10.63 14.22
N ILE A 39 -11.99 10.35 13.07
CA ILE A 39 -10.54 10.27 12.90
C ILE A 39 -9.94 11.61 13.35
N SER A 40 -9.11 11.55 14.39
CA SER A 40 -8.40 12.71 14.91
C SER A 40 -7.47 13.26 13.82
N THR A 41 -7.67 14.51 13.43
CA THR A 41 -6.85 15.17 12.39
C THR A 41 -5.43 15.57 12.86
N LYS A 42 -5.05 15.21 14.09
CA LYS A 42 -3.66 15.33 14.58
C LYS A 42 -3.04 13.94 14.56
N LEU A 43 -2.26 13.66 13.52
CA LEU A 43 -1.41 12.46 13.46
C LEU A 43 -0.13 12.75 14.24
N ALA A 44 -0.12 12.37 15.53
CA ALA A 44 1.06 12.41 16.38
C ALA A 44 1.63 11.00 16.44
N ILE A 45 2.67 10.76 15.64
CA ILE A 45 3.31 9.44 15.52
C ILE A 45 4.26 9.29 16.71
N GLU A 46 3.84 8.47 17.67
CA GLU A 46 4.48 8.23 18.96
C GLU A 46 4.39 6.74 19.29
N PRO A 47 5.26 6.22 20.19
CA PRO A 47 5.16 4.85 20.65
C PRO A 47 3.81 4.55 21.28
N GLY A 48 3.26 3.38 20.97
CA GLY A 48 2.04 2.90 21.60
C GLY A 48 2.24 2.49 23.05
N SER A 49 1.16 2.01 23.67
CA SER A 49 1.23 1.49 25.04
C SER A 49 2.17 0.29 25.12
N LYS A 50 3.05 0.27 26.13
CA LYS A 50 3.87 -0.91 26.49
C LYS A 50 3.07 -2.02 27.17
N THR A 51 1.74 -1.90 27.23
CA THR A 51 0.83 -2.93 27.70
C THR A 51 -0.12 -3.33 26.58
N MET A 52 -0.57 -4.58 26.61
CA MET A 52 -1.64 -5.04 25.74
C MET A 52 -3.00 -4.65 26.32
N SER A 53 -3.86 -4.06 25.49
CA SER A 53 -5.25 -3.82 25.84
C SER A 53 -6.04 -5.14 25.93
N ALA A 54 -7.20 -5.12 26.61
CA ALA A 54 -8.09 -6.29 26.64
C ALA A 54 -8.54 -6.69 25.22
N GLU A 55 -8.81 -5.71 24.36
CA GLU A 55 -9.19 -5.93 22.97
C GLU A 55 -8.06 -6.60 22.17
N GLU A 56 -6.80 -6.23 22.39
CA GLU A 56 -5.62 -6.83 21.75
C GLU A 56 -5.34 -8.25 22.23
N LYS A 57 -5.62 -8.53 23.50
CA LYS A 57 -5.49 -9.89 24.06
C LYS A 57 -6.55 -10.83 23.49
N ALA A 58 -7.77 -10.34 23.28
CA ALA A 58 -8.90 -11.12 22.79
C ALA A 58 -8.88 -11.37 21.27
N ILE A 59 -7.88 -10.87 20.53
CA ILE A 59 -7.74 -11.14 19.10
C ILE A 59 -7.25 -12.57 18.91
N GLU A 60 -8.10 -13.37 18.28
CA GLU A 60 -7.80 -14.75 17.89
C GLU A 60 -7.82 -14.89 16.36
N ALA A 61 -7.23 -15.98 15.87
CA ALA A 61 -7.24 -16.30 14.45
C ALA A 61 -8.67 -16.53 13.94
N GLN A 62 -9.02 -15.85 12.86
CA GLN A 62 -10.26 -15.97 12.11
C GLN A 62 -9.90 -16.11 10.61
N PRO A 63 -9.52 -17.32 10.14
CA PRO A 63 -9.11 -17.56 8.75
C PRO A 63 -10.15 -17.10 7.72
N ASP A 64 -11.44 -17.28 8.02
CA ASP A 64 -12.56 -16.85 7.15
C ASP A 64 -12.62 -15.32 6.94
N LYS A 65 -11.88 -14.55 7.75
CA LYS A 65 -11.77 -13.08 7.65
C LYS A 65 -10.36 -12.61 7.28
N GLY A 66 -9.50 -13.51 6.81
CA GLY A 66 -8.10 -13.21 6.51
C GLY A 66 -7.23 -12.89 7.73
N ILE A 67 -7.77 -13.07 8.95
CA ILE A 67 -7.05 -12.88 10.22
C ILE A 67 -6.44 -14.23 10.60
N ASP A 68 -5.47 -14.66 9.83
CA ASP A 68 -4.84 -15.96 10.02
C ASP A 68 -3.58 -15.81 10.89
N GLN A 69 -2.56 -15.17 10.34
CA GLN A 69 -1.22 -15.17 10.92
C GLN A 69 -0.94 -13.91 11.77
N ALA A 70 -1.56 -12.77 11.41
CA ALA A 70 -1.43 -11.50 12.14
C ALA A 70 -2.53 -10.50 11.76
N VAL A 71 -2.64 -9.44 12.56
CA VAL A 71 -3.45 -8.25 12.25
C VAL A 71 -2.67 -6.99 12.56
N ILE A 72 -2.55 -6.09 11.58
CA ILE A 72 -2.02 -4.75 11.81
C ILE A 72 -3.14 -3.92 12.45
N LEU A 73 -2.91 -3.49 13.69
CA LEU A 73 -3.89 -2.74 14.47
C LEU A 73 -3.87 -1.27 14.06
N ILE A 74 -2.67 -0.73 13.92
CA ILE A 74 -2.41 0.66 13.60
C ILE A 74 -1.20 0.70 12.69
N GLU A 75 -1.32 1.36 11.55
CA GLU A 75 -0.19 1.80 10.72
C GLU A 75 -0.32 3.30 10.47
N GLU A 76 0.68 4.06 10.91
CA GLU A 76 0.69 5.51 10.79
C GLU A 76 1.96 5.96 10.11
N ALA A 77 1.83 6.85 9.13
CA ALA A 77 2.98 7.44 8.47
C ALA A 77 2.77 8.93 8.16
N SER A 78 3.83 9.72 8.28
CA SER A 78 3.84 11.12 7.90
C SER A 78 5.07 11.41 7.05
N ARG A 79 4.85 11.79 5.81
CA ARG A 79 5.88 12.27 4.88
C ARG A 79 5.78 13.79 4.76
N ASP A 80 6.84 14.49 5.16
CA ASP A 80 6.93 15.94 5.07
C ASP A 80 8.06 16.34 4.11
N ASP A 81 7.67 16.82 2.94
CA ASP A 81 8.56 17.19 1.84
C ASP A 81 9.01 18.68 1.93
N THR A 82 8.65 19.40 3.00
CA THR A 82 8.96 20.85 3.13
C THR A 82 10.43 21.15 3.40
N ILE A 83 11.26 20.15 3.68
CA ILE A 83 12.66 20.31 4.10
C ILE A 83 13.66 20.48 2.94
N GLY A 84 13.19 20.71 1.71
CA GLY A 84 14.05 20.92 0.53
C GLY A 84 14.37 19.60 -0.20
N ALA A 85 15.64 19.33 -0.52
CA ALA A 85 16.06 18.20 -1.38
C ALA A 85 15.92 16.78 -0.76
N GLY A 86 14.98 16.62 0.18
CA GLY A 86 14.66 15.38 0.87
C GLY A 86 13.29 15.47 1.54
N TYR A 87 12.99 14.52 2.41
CA TYR A 87 11.75 14.52 3.19
C TYR A 87 11.97 13.95 4.59
N ARG A 88 11.12 14.35 5.53
CA ARG A 88 11.06 13.73 6.86
C ARG A 88 9.95 12.68 6.84
N LEU A 89 10.31 11.45 7.16
CA LEU A 89 9.39 10.33 7.29
C LEU A 89 9.27 9.94 8.76
N LYS A 90 8.04 9.97 9.26
CA LYS A 90 7.67 9.35 10.53
C LYS A 90 6.84 8.12 10.24
N TYR A 91 7.10 7.03 10.93
CA TYR A 91 6.39 5.77 10.75
C TYR A 91 6.12 5.12 12.11
N HIS A 92 4.97 4.48 12.26
CA HIS A 92 4.60 3.68 13.42
C HIS A 92 3.72 2.51 12.95
N LEU A 93 4.05 1.30 13.41
CA LEU A 93 3.25 0.12 13.22
C LEU A 93 3.06 -0.59 14.56
N ARG A 94 1.80 -0.95 14.83
CA ARG A 94 1.43 -1.82 15.94
C ARG A 94 0.60 -2.98 15.41
N ALA A 95 1.02 -4.22 15.71
CA ALA A 95 0.38 -5.42 15.19
C ALA A 95 0.28 -6.53 16.23
N LYS A 96 -0.79 -7.31 16.14
CA LYS A 96 -0.96 -8.57 16.87
C LYS A 96 -0.42 -9.71 16.03
N ILE A 97 0.48 -10.50 16.61
CA ILE A 97 1.04 -11.70 16.00
C ILE A 97 0.23 -12.91 16.48
N LEU A 98 -0.27 -13.72 15.56
CA LEU A 98 -1.10 -14.90 15.85
C LEU A 98 -0.38 -16.22 15.52
N SER A 99 0.70 -16.15 14.76
CA SER A 99 1.48 -17.32 14.37
C SER A 99 2.97 -17.01 14.16
N ASN A 100 3.75 -18.07 13.91
CA ASN A 100 5.16 -17.92 13.56
C ASN A 100 5.40 -17.38 12.14
N GLN A 101 4.44 -17.51 11.21
CA GLN A 101 4.62 -17.04 9.83
C GLN A 101 4.66 -15.51 9.74
N ALA A 102 3.96 -14.83 10.65
CA ALA A 102 3.94 -13.37 10.69
C ALA A 102 5.10 -12.75 11.48
N ARG A 103 6.12 -13.52 11.88
CA ARG A 103 7.31 -12.97 12.57
C ARG A 103 8.04 -11.91 11.75
N SER A 104 7.97 -12.01 10.42
CA SER A 104 8.57 -11.03 9.50
C SER A 104 7.97 -9.62 9.61
N LEU A 105 6.80 -9.45 10.23
CA LEU A 105 6.29 -8.11 10.59
C LEU A 105 7.21 -7.36 11.56
N GLY A 106 8.06 -8.07 12.31
CA GLY A 106 9.07 -7.47 13.15
C GLY A 106 10.42 -7.26 12.46
N ASP A 107 10.55 -7.58 11.17
CA ASP A 107 11.73 -7.25 10.37
C ASP A 107 11.61 -5.79 9.92
N ILE A 108 12.44 -4.93 10.50
CA ILE A 108 12.35 -3.49 10.32
C ILE A 108 13.43 -3.04 9.34
N THR A 109 13.01 -2.31 8.30
CA THR A 109 13.92 -1.64 7.36
C THR A 109 13.63 -0.14 7.36
N ILE A 110 14.65 0.66 7.65
CA ILE A 110 14.57 2.12 7.67
C ILE A 110 15.37 2.66 6.48
N PRO A 111 14.75 3.42 5.55
CA PRO A 111 15.43 3.95 4.39
C PRO A 111 16.39 5.09 4.79
N ILE A 112 17.69 4.89 4.62
CA ILE A 112 18.74 5.93 4.81
C ILE A 112 19.66 5.90 3.59
N TYR A 113 19.16 6.42 2.47
CA TYR A 113 19.78 6.20 1.17
C TYR A 113 21.17 6.83 0.99
N ASP A 114 21.59 7.81 1.81
CA ASP A 114 22.94 8.39 1.74
C ASP A 114 23.46 8.86 3.11
N GLU A 115 24.65 9.46 3.14
CA GLU A 115 25.31 9.97 4.36
C GLU A 115 24.59 11.14 5.03
N GLY A 116 23.71 11.86 4.32
CA GLY A 116 22.97 12.97 4.90
C GLY A 116 21.58 12.59 5.40
N GLY A 117 21.14 11.35 5.18
CA GLY A 117 19.97 10.80 5.86
C GLY A 117 20.24 10.63 7.36
N LYS A 118 19.28 11.01 8.20
CA LYS A 118 19.44 11.04 9.66
C LYS A 118 18.29 10.36 10.36
N LEU A 119 18.57 9.34 11.17
CA LEU A 119 17.63 8.81 12.14
C LEU A 119 17.55 9.77 13.35
N TRP A 120 16.34 10.25 13.66
CA TRP A 120 16.07 11.12 14.79
C TRP A 120 15.56 10.37 16.01
N ARG A 121 14.84 9.28 15.77
CA ARG A 121 14.24 8.45 16.82
C ARG A 121 13.93 7.08 16.25
N PHE A 122 14.13 6.06 17.07
CA PHE A 122 13.62 4.71 16.83
C PHE A 122 13.09 4.13 18.14
N TRP A 123 12.05 3.31 18.03
CA TRP A 123 11.60 2.43 19.11
C TRP A 123 11.09 1.13 18.52
N GLY A 124 11.24 0.04 19.26
CA GLY A 124 10.68 -1.25 18.92
C GLY A 124 10.40 -2.05 20.18
N TYR A 125 9.19 -2.56 20.32
CA TYR A 125 8.72 -3.31 21.47
C TYR A 125 8.06 -4.61 21.02
N VAL A 126 8.29 -5.66 21.80
CA VAL A 126 7.50 -6.90 21.79
C VAL A 126 6.88 -7.05 23.16
N ILE A 127 5.55 -7.02 23.20
CA ILE A 127 4.76 -7.15 24.42
C ILE A 127 4.21 -8.57 24.45
N LYS A 128 4.70 -9.37 25.39
CA LYS A 128 4.35 -10.78 25.56
C LYS A 128 3.02 -10.97 26.28
N PRO A 129 2.31 -12.10 26.07
CA PRO A 129 1.03 -12.39 26.73
C PRO A 129 1.04 -12.26 28.26
N ASP A 130 2.18 -12.57 28.89
CA ASP A 130 2.43 -12.45 30.33
C ASP A 130 2.61 -10.99 30.80
N GLY A 131 2.70 -10.03 29.87
CA GLY A 131 2.94 -8.61 30.14
C GLY A 131 4.42 -8.22 30.10
N THR A 132 5.33 -9.15 29.90
CA THR A 132 6.76 -8.87 29.74
C THR A 132 7.01 -8.08 28.45
N VAL A 133 7.87 -7.06 28.52
CA VAL A 133 8.27 -6.25 27.36
C VAL A 133 9.71 -6.54 27.00
N ARG A 134 9.97 -6.78 25.71
CA ARG A 134 11.30 -6.81 25.11
C ARG A 134 11.45 -5.62 24.18
N GLU A 135 12.64 -5.01 24.15
CA GLU A 135 12.87 -3.78 23.40
C GLU A 135 14.02 -3.96 22.41
N ALA A 136 13.86 -3.40 21.22
CA ALA A 136 14.94 -3.12 20.28
C ALA A 136 15.16 -1.61 20.26
N GLY A 137 16.41 -1.19 20.43
CA GLY A 137 16.84 0.21 20.43
C GLY A 137 17.72 0.54 19.24
N GLU A 138 18.17 1.80 19.16
CA GLU A 138 19.01 2.28 18.06
C GLU A 138 20.34 1.50 17.93
N LYS A 139 20.86 0.96 19.04
CA LYS A 139 22.07 0.13 19.05
C LYS A 139 21.91 -1.22 18.32
N ASP A 140 20.68 -1.68 18.16
CA ASP A 140 20.35 -2.96 17.52
C ASP A 140 20.11 -2.79 16.01
N LEU A 141 20.27 -1.56 15.49
CA LEU A 141 20.18 -1.24 14.07
C LEU A 141 21.53 -1.46 13.39
N GLU A 142 21.51 -2.28 12.34
CA GLU A 142 22.66 -2.55 11.50
C GLU A 142 22.55 -1.79 10.18
N ARG A 143 23.64 -1.12 9.79
CA ARG A 143 23.72 -0.40 8.52
C ARG A 143 24.05 -1.38 7.40
N GLN A 144 23.13 -1.53 6.44
CA GLN A 144 23.31 -2.38 5.27
C GLN A 144 23.37 -1.58 3.98
N VAL A 145 24.43 -1.77 3.18
CA VAL A 145 24.51 -1.21 1.83
C VAL A 145 23.69 -2.08 0.87
N VAL A 146 22.70 -1.45 0.22
CA VAL A 146 21.70 -2.09 -0.66
C VAL A 146 22.13 -2.00 -2.12
N VAL A 147 22.64 -0.85 -2.53
CA VAL A 147 23.18 -0.60 -3.88
C VAL A 147 24.52 0.09 -3.75
N LYS A 148 25.58 -0.44 -4.38
CA LYS A 148 26.84 0.29 -4.59
C LYS A 148 26.89 0.77 -6.03
N GLY A 149 26.87 2.08 -6.24
CA GLY A 149 27.05 2.73 -7.54
C GLY A 149 28.32 3.57 -7.59
N ARG A 150 28.80 3.87 -8.81
CA ARG A 150 29.96 4.76 -9.05
C ARG A 150 29.73 6.21 -8.61
N SER A 151 28.47 6.61 -8.41
CA SER A 151 28.03 7.97 -8.09
C SER A 151 27.33 8.06 -6.72
N GLY A 152 27.57 7.09 -5.83
CA GLY A 152 26.86 6.95 -4.56
C GLY A 152 26.14 5.60 -4.43
N GLY A 153 25.82 5.23 -3.20
CA GLY A 153 25.16 3.96 -2.89
C GLY A 153 23.98 4.15 -1.94
N ALA A 154 22.94 3.33 -2.10
CA ALA A 154 21.78 3.30 -1.21
C ALA A 154 22.08 2.46 0.03
N THR A 155 21.83 3.01 1.20
CA THR A 155 21.98 2.32 2.49
C THR A 155 20.62 2.21 3.18
N GLU A 156 20.47 1.21 4.03
CA GLU A 156 19.30 1.02 4.91
C GLU A 156 19.82 0.74 6.32
N LEU A 157 19.02 1.06 7.33
CA LEU A 157 19.19 0.46 8.66
C LEU A 157 18.22 -0.70 8.80
N LYS A 158 18.69 -1.81 9.35
CA LYS A 158 17.88 -3.00 9.56
C LYS A 158 18.00 -3.48 10.99
N THR A 159 16.90 -4.01 11.51
CA THR A 159 16.89 -4.75 12.76
C THR A 159 15.70 -5.71 12.74
N ALA A 160 15.68 -6.65 13.67
CA ALA A 160 14.55 -7.53 13.90
C ALA A 160 14.14 -7.41 15.36
N LEU A 161 12.83 -7.34 15.62
CA LEU A 161 12.34 -7.33 17.00
C LEU A 161 12.64 -8.68 17.69
N PRO A 162 13.10 -8.67 18.95
CA PRO A 162 13.50 -9.89 19.65
C PRO A 162 12.31 -10.70 20.14
N GLU A 163 12.45 -12.03 20.19
CA GLU A 163 11.51 -12.95 20.85
C GLU A 163 10.03 -12.83 20.40
N ILE A 164 9.79 -12.61 19.11
CA ILE A 164 8.43 -12.61 18.57
C ILE A 164 7.85 -14.02 18.61
N GLU A 165 6.71 -14.16 19.28
CA GLU A 165 5.96 -15.42 19.40
C GLU A 165 4.44 -15.18 19.22
N PRO A 166 3.67 -16.23 18.88
CA PRO A 166 2.23 -16.13 18.78
C PRO A 166 1.61 -15.58 20.07
N GLY A 167 0.68 -14.63 19.91
CA GLY A 167 0.01 -13.95 21.02
C GLY A 167 0.67 -12.62 21.42
N CYS A 168 1.90 -12.34 20.99
CA CYS A 168 2.54 -11.05 21.23
C CYS A 168 1.89 -9.91 20.45
N VAL A 169 2.05 -8.69 20.99
CA VAL A 169 1.86 -7.45 20.22
C VAL A 169 3.22 -6.82 19.97
N ILE A 170 3.50 -6.49 18.72
CA ILE A 170 4.67 -5.71 18.35
C ILE A 170 4.27 -4.25 18.16
N ASP A 171 5.18 -3.33 18.48
CA ASP A 171 5.00 -1.89 18.35
C ASP A 171 6.34 -1.27 18.00
N TYR A 172 6.49 -0.69 16.82
CA TYR A 172 7.72 -0.03 16.44
C TYR A 172 7.47 1.20 15.59
N GLY A 173 8.44 2.08 15.57
CA GLY A 173 8.38 3.27 14.74
C GLY A 173 9.70 4.01 14.68
N PHE A 174 9.77 4.96 13.77
CA PHE A 174 10.95 5.77 13.56
C PHE A 174 10.60 7.14 13.02
N ASP A 175 11.54 8.06 13.19
CA ASP A 175 11.54 9.40 12.61
C ASP A 175 12.87 9.58 11.89
N VAL A 176 12.84 9.75 10.57
CA VAL A 176 14.04 9.78 9.73
C VAL A 176 13.95 10.93 8.74
N THR A 177 15.07 11.60 8.51
CA THR A 177 15.27 12.45 7.34
C THR A 177 15.90 11.62 6.24
N VAL A 178 15.26 11.60 5.08
CA VAL A 178 15.74 10.92 3.88
C VAL A 178 16.13 11.98 2.87
N ASN A 179 17.37 11.92 2.39
CA ASN A 179 17.83 12.74 1.28
C ASN A 179 17.54 12.07 -0.06
N GLY A 180 17.35 12.88 -1.09
CA GLY A 180 17.11 12.42 -2.43
C GLY A 180 15.83 12.99 -3.00
N LEU A 181 15.82 13.10 -4.34
CA LEU A 181 14.69 13.64 -5.08
C LEU A 181 13.42 12.82 -4.83
N TYR A 182 12.29 13.53 -4.83
CA TYR A 182 10.93 13.08 -4.59
C TYR A 182 10.50 11.95 -5.55
N GLY A 183 10.95 10.73 -5.27
CA GLY A 183 10.37 9.54 -5.88
C GLY A 183 8.88 9.47 -5.49
N PRO A 184 7.98 9.15 -6.44
CA PRO A 184 6.61 8.79 -6.12
C PRO A 184 6.63 7.39 -5.52
N ASP A 185 7.22 7.24 -4.32
CA ASP A 185 7.09 6.02 -3.54
C ASP A 185 5.62 5.94 -3.16
N PRO A 186 4.85 5.05 -3.80
CA PRO A 186 3.44 5.01 -3.54
C PRO A 186 3.24 4.33 -2.20
N LEU A 187 2.28 4.85 -1.46
CA LEU A 187 1.85 4.22 -0.24
C LEU A 187 0.84 3.14 -0.61
N ALA A 188 1.17 1.88 -0.36
CA ALA A 188 0.16 0.83 -0.35
C ALA A 188 -0.84 1.12 0.79
N LEU A 189 -2.13 0.99 0.54
CA LEU A 189 -3.18 1.07 1.56
C LEU A 189 -3.61 -0.31 2.07
N GLU A 190 -3.16 -1.37 1.40
CA GLU A 190 -3.32 -2.77 1.79
C GLU A 190 -1.95 -3.43 1.99
N ARG A 191 -1.88 -4.50 2.79
CA ARG A 191 -0.64 -5.25 3.10
C ARG A 191 -0.89 -6.73 2.91
N ALA A 192 0.16 -7.54 3.05
CA ALA A 192 0.02 -9.00 3.15
C ALA A 192 -0.87 -9.44 4.35
N TRP A 193 -1.06 -8.56 5.33
CA TRP A 193 -1.88 -8.79 6.52
C TRP A 193 -3.02 -7.76 6.61
N PRO A 194 -4.17 -8.13 7.20
CA PRO A 194 -5.29 -7.20 7.37
C PRO A 194 -4.89 -6.00 8.23
N ILE A 195 -5.43 -4.83 7.89
CA ILE A 195 -5.16 -3.57 8.60
C ILE A 195 -6.46 -3.01 9.17
N ARG A 196 -6.54 -2.86 10.50
CA ARG A 196 -7.69 -2.22 11.14
C ARG A 196 -7.73 -0.72 10.90
N THR A 197 -6.59 -0.05 11.03
CA THR A 197 -6.51 1.41 10.89
C THR A 197 -5.19 1.80 10.26
N LEU A 198 -5.26 2.55 9.16
CA LEU A 198 -4.13 3.17 8.51
C LEU A 198 -4.37 4.68 8.45
N HIS A 199 -3.39 5.46 8.88
CA HIS A 199 -3.38 6.91 8.71
C HIS A 199 -2.10 7.37 8.06
N TYR A 200 -2.22 8.10 6.96
CA TYR A 200 -1.10 8.70 6.29
C TYR A 200 -1.28 10.20 6.11
N ARG A 201 -0.23 10.95 6.40
CA ARG A 201 -0.14 12.37 6.08
C ARG A 201 0.98 12.61 5.08
N TRP A 202 0.65 13.24 3.96
CA TRP A 202 1.64 13.81 3.07
C TRP A 202 1.54 15.33 3.09
N ARG A 203 2.66 15.98 3.41
CA ARG A 203 2.81 17.43 3.28
C ARG A 203 3.75 17.70 2.09
N PRO A 204 3.23 18.08 0.92
CA PRO A 204 4.06 18.38 -0.23
C PRO A 204 4.92 19.63 -0.02
N PHE A 205 6.01 19.71 -0.78
CA PHE A 205 6.83 20.90 -0.90
C PHE A 205 6.02 22.04 -1.54
N GLU A 206 5.93 23.19 -0.87
CA GLU A 206 5.03 24.28 -1.27
C GLU A 206 5.46 24.97 -2.57
N GLY A 207 6.74 24.87 -2.96
CA GLY A 207 7.29 25.51 -4.16
C GLY A 207 7.01 24.79 -5.49
N ILE A 208 6.43 23.58 -5.46
CA ILE A 208 6.12 22.81 -6.66
C ILE A 208 4.68 22.28 -6.54
N PRO A 209 3.81 22.48 -7.55
CA PRO A 209 2.47 21.90 -7.53
C PRO A 209 2.51 20.39 -7.33
N ALA A 210 1.61 19.94 -6.48
CA ALA A 210 1.51 18.57 -6.06
C ALA A 210 0.09 18.05 -6.27
N GLY A 211 -0.02 16.78 -6.60
CA GLY A 211 -1.27 16.07 -6.81
C GLY A 211 -1.15 14.64 -6.30
N TYR A 212 -2.27 13.92 -6.33
CA TYR A 212 -2.28 12.51 -5.98
C TYR A 212 -3.18 11.72 -6.91
N LEU A 213 -2.89 10.44 -7.04
CA LEU A 213 -3.74 9.43 -7.67
C LEU A 213 -3.98 8.31 -6.66
N VAL A 214 -5.19 7.79 -6.61
CA VAL A 214 -5.49 6.57 -5.86
C VAL A 214 -6.01 5.52 -6.82
N THR A 215 -5.39 4.35 -6.82
CA THR A 215 -5.91 3.21 -7.59
C THR A 215 -7.16 2.68 -6.91
N LYS A 216 -8.14 2.21 -7.69
CA LYS A 216 -9.39 1.65 -7.15
C LYS A 216 -10.09 2.59 -6.15
N SER A 217 -10.22 3.86 -6.51
CA SER A 217 -10.68 4.96 -5.66
C SER A 217 -12.10 4.85 -5.10
N ASP A 218 -12.88 3.87 -5.54
CA ASP A 218 -14.28 3.71 -5.17
C ASP A 218 -14.47 2.91 -3.86
N ASP A 219 -13.39 2.50 -3.20
CA ASP A 219 -13.46 1.80 -1.92
C ASP A 219 -13.86 2.76 -0.78
N SER A 220 -15.06 2.55 -0.24
CA SER A 220 -15.62 3.34 0.87
C SER A 220 -14.81 3.29 2.17
N ARG A 221 -13.86 2.35 2.29
CA ARG A 221 -12.94 2.23 3.43
C ARG A 221 -11.82 3.25 3.39
N VAL A 222 -11.56 3.85 2.22
CA VAL A 222 -10.52 4.85 2.02
C VAL A 222 -11.13 6.25 2.02
N GLU A 223 -10.61 7.13 2.88
CA GLU A 223 -10.99 8.53 2.96
C GLU A 223 -9.77 9.42 2.72
N ILE A 224 -9.92 10.41 1.84
CA ILE A 224 -8.85 11.38 1.53
C ILE A 224 -9.35 12.79 1.79
N LYS A 225 -8.60 13.54 2.59
CA LYS A 225 -8.92 14.91 2.97
C LYS A 225 -7.73 15.83 2.75
N SER A 226 -7.94 16.92 2.03
CA SER A 226 -6.99 18.03 1.97
C SER A 226 -7.20 18.97 3.16
N LYS A 227 -6.15 19.23 3.94
CA LYS A 227 -6.20 20.11 5.11
C LYS A 227 -4.89 20.88 5.28
N LYS A 228 -4.95 22.22 5.30
CA LYS A 228 -3.82 23.11 5.62
C LYS A 228 -2.53 22.79 4.84
N GLY A 229 -2.63 22.58 3.53
CA GLY A 229 -1.47 22.24 2.69
C GLY A 229 -0.93 20.82 2.89
N SER A 230 -1.71 19.92 3.50
CA SER A 230 -1.40 18.49 3.60
C SER A 230 -2.56 17.66 3.09
N ILE A 231 -2.25 16.45 2.64
CA ILE A 231 -3.21 15.42 2.27
C ILE A 231 -3.20 14.37 3.37
N LEU A 232 -4.38 14.09 3.92
CA LEU A 232 -4.61 13.04 4.91
C LEU A 232 -5.33 11.89 4.22
N VAL A 233 -4.72 10.72 4.23
CA VAL A 233 -5.30 9.46 3.77
C VAL A 233 -5.62 8.65 5.01
N SER A 234 -6.81 8.07 5.06
CA SER A 234 -7.22 7.16 6.12
C SER A 234 -7.86 5.94 5.51
N ALA A 235 -7.46 4.76 5.95
CA ALA A 235 -8.07 3.50 5.55
C ALA A 235 -8.44 2.71 6.81
N HIS A 236 -9.52 1.94 6.75
CA HIS A 236 -10.01 1.14 7.88
C HIS A 236 -10.49 -0.22 7.42
N ASP A 237 -10.24 -1.24 8.23
CA ASP A 237 -10.66 -2.62 7.98
C ASP A 237 -10.31 -3.09 6.56
N MET A 238 -9.06 -2.86 6.18
CA MET A 238 -8.50 -3.25 4.89
C MET A 238 -8.18 -4.75 4.89
N ASP A 239 -8.59 -5.42 3.82
CA ASP A 239 -8.34 -6.84 3.62
C ASP A 239 -6.84 -7.09 3.36
N PRO A 240 -6.34 -8.29 3.69
CA PRO A 240 -5.01 -8.68 3.26
C PRO A 240 -4.97 -8.88 1.74
N VAL A 241 -3.82 -8.59 1.16
CA VAL A 241 -3.44 -8.95 -0.20
C VAL A 241 -2.35 -10.01 -0.09
N PRO A 242 -2.72 -11.30 0.00
CA PRO A 242 -1.75 -12.38 0.18
C PRO A 242 -0.82 -12.48 -1.04
N ASP A 243 0.39 -12.95 -0.80
CA ASP A 243 1.32 -13.32 -1.87
C ASP A 243 0.90 -14.70 -2.39
N GLU A 244 0.26 -14.73 -3.56
CA GLU A 244 -0.23 -15.94 -4.20
C GLU A 244 0.68 -16.32 -5.37
N ASP A 245 0.96 -17.63 -5.48
CA ASP A 245 1.70 -18.15 -6.62
C ASP A 245 1.02 -17.77 -7.93
N TYR A 246 1.78 -17.15 -8.85
CA TYR A 246 1.32 -16.68 -10.16
C TYR A 246 0.29 -15.54 -10.13
N ALA A 247 0.01 -14.92 -8.98
CA ALA A 247 -0.81 -13.72 -8.96
C ALA A 247 -0.13 -12.56 -9.74
N PRO A 248 -0.93 -11.61 -10.25
CA PRO A 248 -0.38 -10.38 -10.78
C PRO A 248 0.50 -9.68 -9.73
N PRO A 249 1.46 -8.83 -10.15
CA PRO A 249 2.23 -8.05 -9.21
C PRO A 249 1.32 -7.31 -8.21
N VAL A 250 1.70 -7.30 -6.93
CA VAL A 250 0.91 -6.70 -5.83
C VAL A 250 0.41 -5.29 -6.17
N ARG A 251 1.18 -4.52 -6.96
CA ARG A 251 0.80 -3.17 -7.42
C ARG A 251 -0.47 -3.11 -8.26
N GLU A 252 -0.81 -4.17 -8.99
CA GLU A 252 -2.00 -4.24 -9.82
C GLU A 252 -3.25 -4.67 -9.03
N VAL A 253 -3.05 -5.38 -7.92
CA VAL A 253 -4.13 -5.93 -7.10
C VAL A 253 -4.42 -5.11 -5.85
N ALA A 254 -3.44 -4.43 -5.27
CA ALA A 254 -3.65 -3.63 -4.07
C ALA A 254 -4.02 -2.17 -4.38
N ILE A 255 -4.64 -1.52 -3.40
CA ILE A 255 -4.94 -0.09 -3.41
C ILE A 255 -3.66 0.68 -3.05
N TYR A 256 -3.34 1.70 -3.85
CA TYR A 256 -2.18 2.56 -3.64
C TYR A 256 -2.55 4.02 -3.73
N PHE A 257 -1.94 4.82 -2.86
CA PHE A 257 -1.90 6.27 -2.94
C PHE A 257 -0.57 6.71 -3.56
N TYR A 258 -0.64 7.43 -4.68
CA TYR A 258 0.49 7.93 -5.45
C TYR A 258 0.61 9.45 -5.28
N PRO A 259 1.49 9.95 -4.39
CA PRO A 259 1.86 11.35 -4.39
C PRO A 259 2.71 11.67 -5.62
N TYR A 260 2.43 12.77 -6.30
CA TYR A 260 3.26 13.22 -7.42
C TYR A 260 3.37 14.74 -7.48
N TYR A 261 4.48 15.21 -8.03
CA TYR A 261 4.70 16.61 -8.36
C TYR A 261 4.54 16.82 -9.86
N TYR A 262 4.03 17.99 -10.24
CA TYR A 262 3.88 18.38 -11.63
C TYR A 262 4.27 19.84 -11.83
N ASP A 263 4.61 20.16 -13.07
CA ASP A 263 4.98 21.50 -13.51
C ASP A 263 3.79 22.48 -13.37
N SER A 264 4.02 23.63 -12.74
CA SER A 264 2.99 24.65 -12.47
C SER A 264 2.39 25.27 -13.72
N SER A 265 3.06 25.15 -14.86
CA SER A 265 2.50 25.56 -16.15
C SER A 265 1.44 24.59 -16.69
N LYS A 266 1.21 23.44 -16.03
CA LYS A 266 0.34 22.36 -16.53
C LYS A 266 -0.72 22.00 -15.51
N THR A 267 -1.92 21.71 -15.99
CA THR A 267 -2.93 21.00 -15.19
C THR A 267 -2.50 19.54 -14.99
N GLY A 268 -3.02 18.86 -13.96
CA GLY A 268 -2.73 17.45 -13.74
C GLY A 268 -3.05 16.57 -14.96
N ALA A 269 -4.16 16.85 -15.66
CA ALA A 269 -4.51 16.15 -16.90
C ALA A 269 -3.49 16.42 -18.03
N ALA A 270 -3.02 17.66 -18.19
CA ALA A 270 -2.00 17.98 -19.18
C ALA A 270 -0.66 17.29 -18.87
N TYR A 271 -0.28 17.20 -17.60
CA TYR A 271 0.90 16.46 -17.15
C TYR A 271 0.82 14.99 -17.53
N TRP A 272 -0.28 14.30 -17.19
CA TRP A 272 -0.42 12.87 -17.49
C TRP A 272 -0.48 12.58 -18.99
N ASN A 273 -1.10 13.46 -19.79
CA ASN A 273 -1.10 13.36 -21.25
C ASN A 273 0.31 13.54 -21.86
N GLU A 274 1.17 14.35 -21.25
CA GLU A 274 2.55 14.46 -21.70
C GLU A 274 3.41 13.28 -21.25
N ALA A 275 3.23 12.84 -20.01
CA ALA A 275 3.90 11.67 -19.46
C ALA A 275 3.60 10.43 -20.33
N SER A 276 2.34 10.22 -20.71
CA SER A 276 1.94 9.11 -21.58
C SER A 276 2.60 9.21 -22.96
N ARG A 277 2.62 10.40 -23.59
CA ARG A 277 3.33 10.61 -24.87
C ARG A 277 4.84 10.35 -24.77
N LYS A 278 5.48 10.72 -23.64
CA LYS A 278 6.91 10.44 -23.41
C LYS A 278 7.17 8.94 -23.31
N VAL A 279 6.35 8.22 -22.54
CA VAL A 279 6.42 6.76 -22.42
C VAL A 279 6.18 6.11 -23.77
N GLU A 280 5.16 6.53 -24.53
CA GLU A 280 4.88 6.03 -25.87
C GLU A 280 6.07 6.26 -26.82
N ALA A 281 6.68 7.45 -26.80
CA ALA A 281 7.87 7.74 -27.59
C ALA A 281 9.07 6.86 -27.20
N GLN A 282 9.26 6.59 -25.91
CA GLN A 282 10.30 5.68 -25.42
C GLN A 282 10.05 4.24 -25.88
N ILE A 283 8.81 3.75 -25.75
CA ILE A 283 8.40 2.43 -26.25
C ILE A 283 8.61 2.35 -27.76
N LYS A 284 8.17 3.35 -28.54
CA LYS A 284 8.40 3.41 -29.99
C LYS A 284 9.88 3.36 -30.35
N ARG A 285 10.74 4.07 -29.62
CA ARG A 285 12.20 4.00 -29.84
C ARG A 285 12.75 2.61 -29.53
N PHE A 286 12.32 1.99 -28.43
CA PHE A 286 12.72 0.65 -28.04
C PHE A 286 12.26 -0.40 -29.08
N SER A 287 10.98 -0.39 -29.43
CA SER A 287 10.34 -1.27 -30.42
C SER A 287 10.79 -0.98 -31.86
N GLY A 288 11.28 0.22 -32.15
CA GLY A 288 11.87 0.60 -33.44
C GLY A 288 13.12 -0.22 -33.80
N SER A 289 13.73 -0.91 -32.83
CA SER A 289 14.80 -1.89 -33.06
C SER A 289 14.28 -3.22 -33.63
N ARG A 290 13.45 -3.16 -34.68
CA ARG A 290 12.71 -4.29 -35.26
C ARG A 290 13.58 -5.53 -35.48
N ARG A 291 14.83 -5.37 -35.92
CA ARG A 291 15.78 -6.48 -36.13
C ARG A 291 16.19 -7.20 -34.83
N ARG A 292 16.39 -6.48 -33.72
CA ARG A 292 16.75 -7.08 -32.43
C ARG A 292 15.55 -7.79 -31.81
N MET A 293 14.38 -7.16 -31.88
CA MET A 293 13.13 -7.74 -31.39
C MET A 293 12.73 -8.98 -32.19
N GLN A 294 12.87 -8.95 -33.53
CA GLN A 294 12.61 -10.12 -34.37
C GLN A 294 13.50 -11.30 -34.01
N LYS A 295 14.81 -11.09 -33.80
CA LYS A 295 15.72 -12.15 -33.34
C LYS A 295 15.29 -12.81 -32.02
N VAL A 296 14.64 -12.06 -31.13
CA VAL A 296 14.11 -12.59 -29.87
C VAL A 296 12.82 -13.37 -30.13
N LEU A 297 11.91 -12.83 -30.94
CA LEU A 297 10.68 -13.52 -31.34
C LEU A 297 10.96 -14.85 -32.07
N ASP A 298 11.97 -14.89 -32.95
CA ASP A 298 12.37 -16.11 -33.66
C ASP A 298 12.85 -17.19 -32.67
N LYS A 299 13.54 -16.79 -31.59
CA LYS A 299 13.99 -17.69 -30.52
C LYS A 299 12.85 -18.20 -29.64
N MET A 300 11.71 -17.51 -29.59
CA MET A 300 10.52 -17.97 -28.86
C MET A 300 9.82 -19.11 -29.58
N GLY A 301 10.12 -19.36 -30.86
CA GLY A 301 9.51 -20.45 -31.62
C GLY A 301 8.01 -20.26 -31.86
N LEU A 302 7.53 -19.01 -31.90
CA LEU A 302 6.13 -18.71 -32.14
C LEU A 302 5.80 -18.99 -33.61
N SER A 303 4.91 -19.97 -33.86
CA SER A 303 4.40 -20.30 -35.20
C SER A 303 3.10 -19.56 -35.47
N ASP A 304 2.90 -19.11 -36.71
CA ASP A 304 1.65 -18.46 -37.13
C ASP A 304 0.42 -19.38 -37.02
N GLU A 305 0.63 -20.71 -37.08
CA GLU A 305 -0.41 -21.74 -36.98
C GLU A 305 -0.96 -21.92 -35.54
N MET A 306 -0.24 -21.45 -34.53
CA MET A 306 -0.68 -21.54 -33.14
C MET A 306 -1.87 -20.59 -32.88
N ASP A 307 -2.84 -21.06 -32.10
CA ASP A 307 -3.90 -20.19 -31.60
C ASP A 307 -3.34 -19.14 -30.61
N LEU A 308 -4.11 -18.08 -30.36
CA LEU A 308 -3.66 -16.95 -29.54
C LEU A 308 -3.27 -17.37 -28.12
N THR A 309 -4.03 -18.26 -27.48
CA THR A 309 -3.76 -18.70 -26.11
C THR A 309 -2.45 -19.46 -26.04
N THR A 310 -2.23 -20.39 -26.98
CA THR A 310 -0.99 -21.16 -27.07
C THR A 310 0.20 -20.25 -27.38
N LYS A 311 0.06 -19.27 -28.31
CA LYS A 311 1.10 -18.26 -28.57
C LYS A 311 1.47 -17.47 -27.31
N LEU A 312 0.48 -17.00 -26.56
CA LEU A 312 0.72 -16.22 -25.33
C LEU A 312 1.41 -17.05 -24.25
N ARG A 313 0.98 -18.30 -24.03
CA ARG A 313 1.61 -19.19 -23.05
C ARG A 313 3.06 -19.49 -23.44
N THR A 314 3.35 -19.83 -24.70
CA THR A 314 4.72 -20.08 -25.16
C THR A 314 5.61 -18.85 -25.01
N ALA A 315 5.11 -17.65 -25.35
CA ALA A 315 5.86 -16.42 -25.15
C ALA A 315 6.12 -16.15 -23.65
N TYR A 316 5.13 -16.39 -22.79
CA TYR A 316 5.25 -16.22 -21.35
C TYR A 316 6.28 -17.18 -20.74
N ASP A 317 6.19 -18.47 -21.06
CA ASP A 317 7.12 -19.50 -20.58
C ASP A 317 8.55 -19.20 -21.05
N TRP A 318 8.71 -18.77 -22.31
CA TRP A 318 10.02 -18.37 -22.83
C TRP A 318 10.57 -17.16 -22.07
N MET A 319 9.75 -16.14 -21.80
CA MET A 319 10.18 -14.98 -21.02
C MET A 319 10.60 -15.36 -19.60
N LEU A 320 9.83 -16.23 -18.91
CA LEU A 320 10.20 -16.71 -17.59
C LEU A 320 11.54 -17.46 -17.58
N ALA A 321 11.81 -18.24 -18.63
CA ALA A 321 13.06 -19.02 -18.73
C ALA A 321 14.27 -18.19 -19.21
N ASN A 322 14.06 -17.13 -20.01
CA ASN A 322 15.14 -16.46 -20.75
C ASN A 322 15.30 -14.96 -20.40
N VAL A 323 14.33 -14.34 -19.74
CA VAL A 323 14.36 -12.93 -19.38
C VAL A 323 14.44 -12.81 -17.87
N LEU A 324 15.62 -12.38 -17.40
CA LEU A 324 15.83 -12.21 -15.97
C LEU A 324 15.40 -10.82 -15.51
N ASN A 325 14.54 -10.79 -14.48
CA ASN A 325 14.19 -9.54 -13.83
C ASN A 325 15.24 -9.17 -12.78
N SER A 326 16.14 -8.24 -13.13
CA SER A 326 17.23 -7.79 -12.26
C SER A 326 16.78 -7.19 -10.93
N ARG A 327 15.51 -6.77 -10.82
CA ARG A 327 14.92 -6.26 -9.58
C ARG A 327 14.49 -7.37 -8.62
N LEU A 328 14.16 -8.55 -9.13
CA LEU A 328 13.73 -9.72 -8.34
C LEU A 328 14.87 -10.67 -7.98
N MET A 329 16.05 -10.48 -8.56
CA MET A 329 17.23 -11.29 -8.21
C MET A 329 17.68 -11.06 -6.77
N THR A 330 18.09 -12.13 -6.09
CA THR A 330 18.84 -12.03 -4.83
C THR A 330 20.22 -11.41 -5.06
N LYS A 331 20.91 -11.01 -3.98
CA LYS A 331 22.27 -10.45 -4.07
C LYS A 331 23.23 -11.41 -4.79
N ASP A 332 23.15 -12.70 -4.49
CA ASP A 332 24.04 -13.72 -5.06
C ASP A 332 23.73 -13.99 -6.54
N GLN A 333 22.45 -13.99 -6.91
CA GLN A 333 22.01 -14.11 -8.30
C GLN A 333 22.51 -12.92 -9.14
N ARG A 334 22.45 -11.70 -8.62
CA ARG A 334 22.99 -10.51 -9.31
C ARG A 334 24.50 -10.55 -9.50
N ALA A 335 25.23 -11.01 -8.49
CA ALA A 335 26.69 -11.11 -8.56
C ALA A 335 27.13 -12.14 -9.62
N LYS A 336 26.53 -13.34 -9.60
CA LYS A 336 26.77 -14.37 -10.60
C LYS A 336 26.42 -13.89 -12.01
N PHE A 337 25.25 -13.28 -12.17
CA PHE A 337 24.83 -12.77 -13.47
C PHE A 337 25.75 -11.68 -14.03
N ARG A 338 26.26 -10.78 -13.18
CA ARG A 338 27.23 -9.76 -13.61
C ARG A 338 28.52 -10.40 -14.10
N GLN A 339 29.01 -11.41 -13.39
CA GLN A 339 30.20 -12.15 -13.77
C GLN A 339 30.00 -12.90 -15.09
N GLU A 340 28.84 -13.52 -15.30
CA GLU A 340 28.49 -14.17 -16.58
C GLU A 340 28.43 -13.19 -17.75
N ILE A 341 27.89 -11.99 -17.55
CA ILE A 341 27.91 -10.93 -18.58
C ILE A 341 29.35 -10.51 -18.88
N GLU A 342 30.16 -10.22 -17.85
CA GLU A 342 31.56 -9.81 -18.03
C GLU A 342 32.38 -10.89 -18.78
N ASP A 343 32.15 -12.16 -18.46
CA ASP A 343 32.78 -13.30 -19.14
C ASP A 343 32.28 -13.47 -20.58
N SER A 344 31.00 -13.21 -20.85
CA SER A 344 30.44 -13.27 -22.22
C SER A 344 30.98 -12.16 -23.11
N VAL A 345 31.08 -10.92 -22.58
CA VAL A 345 31.66 -9.78 -23.31
C VAL A 345 33.13 -10.02 -23.61
N ARG A 346 33.88 -10.60 -22.66
CA ARG A 346 35.29 -10.95 -22.84
C ARG A 346 35.53 -12.06 -23.85
N LYS A 347 34.54 -12.90 -24.13
CA LYS A 347 34.62 -13.95 -25.18
C LYS A 347 34.24 -13.44 -26.57
N GLU A 348 33.56 -12.30 -26.67
CA GLU A 348 33.16 -11.68 -27.94
C GLU A 348 34.14 -10.58 -28.42
N THR A 349 35.06 -10.13 -27.57
CA THR A 349 36.23 -9.29 -27.91
C THR A 349 37.50 -10.12 -28.01
#